data_AF-A0A2E6VQ85-F1
#
_entry.id   AF-A0A2E6VQ85-F1
#
_cell.length_a   1.000
_cell.length_b   1.000
_cell.length_c   1.000
_cell.angle_alpha   90.00
_cell.angle_beta   90.00
_cell.angle_gamma   90.00
#
_symmetry.space_group_name_H-M   'P 1'
#
loop_
_entity.id
_entity.type
_entity.pdbx_description
1 polymer ?
#
loop_
_entity_poly.entity_id
_entity_poly.type
_entity_poly.pdbx_seq_one_letter_code
_entity_poly.pdbx_strand_id
1 'polypeptide(L)'
;MKAPNNFKLILGLASLLGLFLLAPTEAQAKTRKVYGMELPPYAKELSKGRYASHTTFDKTIDYFKKQRSFRKKKVKWLKPVTLMGVKYIHVRNLDRKSKWSGMNIYELKGRKVRFYVMPRHKKGS
;
A
#
# COMPACT_ATOMS: atom_id res chain seq x y z
N MET A 1 63.05 18.10 -57.93
CA MET A 1 63.63 17.42 -56.75
C MET A 1 62.58 16.50 -56.15
N LYS A 2 62.98 15.24 -55.88
CA LYS A 2 62.44 14.24 -54.93
C LYS A 2 60.99 14.34 -54.41
N ALA A 3 60.23 13.25 -54.60
CA ALA A 3 59.28 12.77 -53.58
C ALA A 3 60.07 12.19 -52.38
N PRO A 4 59.50 12.10 -51.15
CA PRO A 4 58.72 10.90 -50.85
C PRO A 4 57.54 11.05 -49.86
N ASN A 5 56.71 10.02 -49.93
CA ASN A 5 55.73 9.45 -48.98
C ASN A 5 56.07 9.58 -47.49
N ASN A 6 55.04 9.45 -46.64
CA ASN A 6 54.95 8.78 -45.31
C ASN A 6 53.74 9.39 -44.54
N PHE A 7 52.88 8.75 -43.76
CA PHE A 7 52.77 7.41 -43.17
C PHE A 7 51.34 7.31 -42.54
N LYS A 8 50.64 6.17 -42.69
CA LYS A 8 49.89 5.37 -41.67
C LYS A 8 49.39 6.08 -40.39
N LEU A 9 48.26 5.80 -39.72
CA LEU A 9 47.19 4.77 -39.75
C LEU A 9 46.40 5.00 -38.43
N ILE A 10 45.21 4.38 -38.27
CA ILE A 10 44.49 4.05 -37.01
C ILE A 10 43.89 5.27 -36.23
N LEU A 11 42.67 5.31 -35.67
CA LEU A 11 41.80 4.31 -35.05
C LEU A 11 40.32 4.62 -35.34
N GLY A 12 39.57 3.57 -35.67
CA GLY A 12 38.12 3.57 -35.63
C GLY A 12 37.62 3.84 -34.20
N LEU A 13 36.58 4.67 -34.11
CA LEU A 13 35.81 4.86 -32.89
C LEU A 13 35.17 3.52 -32.47
N ALA A 14 35.77 2.87 -31.47
CA ALA A 14 35.11 1.82 -30.73
C ALA A 14 33.90 2.43 -30.02
N SER A 15 32.70 2.20 -30.58
CA SER A 15 31.44 2.55 -29.94
C SER A 15 31.29 1.69 -28.68
N LEU A 16 31.46 2.32 -27.51
CA LEU A 16 31.21 1.72 -26.22
C LEU A 16 29.70 1.48 -26.07
N LEU A 17 29.23 0.28 -26.43
CA LEU A 17 27.88 -0.21 -26.14
C LEU A 17 27.78 -0.48 -24.63
N GLY A 18 27.39 0.54 -23.87
CA GLY A 18 27.04 0.42 -22.46
C GLY A 18 25.71 -0.29 -22.29
N LEU A 19 25.73 -1.60 -22.07
CA LEU A 19 24.56 -2.37 -21.68
C LEU A 19 24.22 -2.09 -20.20
N PHE A 20 23.41 -1.06 -19.96
CA PHE A 20 22.85 -0.79 -18.63
C PHE A 20 21.82 -1.87 -18.29
N LEU A 21 22.25 -2.91 -17.57
CA LEU A 21 21.36 -3.85 -16.91
C LEU A 21 20.58 -3.10 -15.82
N LEU A 22 19.40 -2.59 -16.17
CA LEU A 22 18.41 -2.12 -15.19
C LEU A 22 17.93 -3.34 -14.39
N ALA A 23 18.61 -3.63 -13.29
CA ALA A 23 18.09 -4.53 -12.28
C ALA A 23 16.75 -3.95 -11.77
N PRO A 24 15.66 -4.73 -11.76
CA PRO A 24 14.42 -4.27 -11.15
C PRO A 24 14.69 -4.10 -9.65
N THR A 25 14.81 -2.85 -9.22
CA THR A 25 14.77 -2.52 -7.80
C THR A 25 13.32 -2.70 -7.37
N GLU A 26 13.01 -3.86 -6.79
CA GLU A 26 11.79 -4.02 -6.03
C GLU A 26 11.81 -3.00 -4.90
N ALA A 27 11.16 -1.86 -5.12
CA ALA A 27 10.97 -0.87 -4.09
C ALA A 27 10.18 -1.54 -2.96
N GLN A 28 10.87 -1.97 -1.91
CA GLN A 28 10.26 -2.45 -0.68
C GLN A 28 9.37 -1.33 -0.15
N ALA A 29 8.06 -1.43 -0.43
CA ALA A 29 7.08 -0.49 0.06
C ALA A 29 7.10 -0.57 1.60
N LYS A 30 7.68 0.46 2.24
CA LYS A 30 7.71 0.58 3.70
C LYS A 30 6.30 0.37 4.24
N THR A 31 6.14 -0.59 5.15
CA THR A 31 4.84 -0.88 5.79
C THR A 31 4.34 0.38 6.51
N ARG A 32 3.36 1.06 5.91
CA ARG A 32 2.77 2.26 6.48
C ARG A 32 1.91 1.89 7.67
N LYS A 33 2.05 2.64 8.77
CA LYS A 33 1.24 2.47 9.98
C LYS A 33 0.34 3.68 10.23
N VAL A 34 -0.92 3.43 10.54
CA VAL A 34 -1.89 4.44 10.98
C VAL A 34 -2.42 4.04 12.36
N TYR A 35 -2.27 4.89 13.37
CA TYR A 35 -2.68 4.57 14.75
C TYR A 35 -2.16 3.20 15.24
N GLY A 36 -0.97 2.80 14.82
CA GLY A 36 -0.37 1.49 15.14
C GLY A 36 -0.94 0.29 14.36
N MET A 37 -1.90 0.49 13.46
CA MET A 37 -2.39 -0.48 12.50
C MET A 37 -1.56 -0.44 11.22
N GLU A 38 -1.20 -1.59 10.67
CA GLU A 38 -0.52 -1.68 9.39
C GLU A 38 -1.53 -1.50 8.24
N LEU A 39 -1.18 -0.66 7.28
CA LEU A 39 -2.00 -0.45 6.09
C LEU A 39 -1.61 -1.45 5.00
N PRO A 40 -2.58 -1.86 4.15
CA PRO A 40 -2.25 -2.55 2.92
C PRO A 40 -1.25 -1.73 2.09
N PRO A 41 -0.26 -2.37 1.44
CA PRO A 41 0.74 -1.64 0.64
C PRO A 41 0.10 -0.87 -0.52
N TYR A 42 -1.03 -1.36 -1.02
CA TYR A 42 -1.83 -0.74 -2.08
C TYR A 42 -2.85 0.31 -1.58
N ALA A 43 -2.85 0.66 -0.28
CA ALA A 43 -3.79 1.62 0.27
C ALA A 43 -3.41 3.06 -0.13
N LYS A 44 -4.30 3.71 -0.89
CA LYS A 44 -4.19 5.13 -1.23
C LYS A 44 -4.89 5.96 -0.18
N GLU A 45 -4.21 6.95 0.41
CA GLU A 45 -4.84 7.88 1.34
C GLU A 45 -5.75 8.86 0.59
N LEU A 46 -6.96 9.07 1.11
CA LEU A 46 -7.94 10.01 0.57
C LEU A 46 -8.02 11.27 1.44
N SER A 47 -8.02 11.07 2.76
CA SER A 47 -7.97 12.10 3.78
C SER A 47 -7.51 11.47 5.09
N LYS A 48 -7.34 12.27 6.16
CA LYS A 48 -6.88 11.78 7.47
C LYS A 48 -7.65 10.53 7.94
N GLY A 49 -6.95 9.40 8.03
CA GLY A 49 -7.50 8.11 8.46
C GLY A 49 -8.41 7.41 7.45
N ARG A 50 -8.67 8.00 6.27
CA ARG A 50 -9.52 7.46 5.20
C ARG A 50 -8.66 7.04 4.01
N TYR A 51 -8.91 5.83 3.53
CA TYR A 51 -8.11 5.20 2.49
C TYR A 51 -9.00 4.53 1.45
N ALA A 52 -8.49 4.41 0.23
CA ALA A 52 -9.02 3.58 -0.83
C ALA A 52 -8.14 2.35 -1.03
N SER A 53 -8.78 1.22 -1.24
CA SER A 53 -8.17 -0.02 -1.71
C SER A 53 -8.51 -0.21 -3.19
N HIS A 54 -7.52 -0.67 -3.97
CA HIS A 54 -7.73 -1.05 -5.37
C HIS A 54 -8.17 -2.52 -5.51
N THR A 55 -8.29 -3.26 -4.40
CA THR A 55 -8.76 -4.65 -4.38
C THR A 55 -10.25 -4.72 -4.06
N THR A 56 -10.82 -5.93 -4.18
CA THR A 56 -12.23 -6.18 -3.86
C THR A 56 -12.49 -6.10 -2.36
N PHE A 57 -13.76 -5.94 -1.97
CA PHE A 57 -14.18 -5.87 -0.57
C PHE A 57 -13.69 -7.07 0.24
N ASP A 58 -13.87 -8.29 -0.30
CA ASP A 58 -13.50 -9.52 0.40
C ASP A 58 -11.96 -9.67 0.50
N LYS A 59 -11.21 -9.34 -0.56
CA LYS A 59 -9.73 -9.33 -0.53
C LYS A 59 -9.19 -8.31 0.49
N THR A 60 -9.83 -7.15 0.59
CA THR A 60 -9.46 -6.13 1.58
C THR A 60 -9.69 -6.64 3.01
N ILE A 61 -10.83 -7.30 3.26
CA ILE A 61 -11.13 -7.92 4.56
C ILE A 61 -10.11 -9.00 4.90
N ASP A 62 -9.83 -9.90 3.96
CA ASP A 62 -8.92 -11.02 4.17
C ASP A 62 -7.50 -10.56 4.47
N TYR A 63 -7.04 -9.49 3.82
CA TYR A 63 -5.78 -8.86 4.14
C TYR A 63 -5.72 -8.45 5.62
N PHE A 64 -6.73 -7.72 6.11
CA PHE A 64 -6.77 -7.28 7.51
C PHE A 64 -6.91 -8.45 8.48
N LYS A 65 -7.72 -9.47 8.18
CA LYS A 65 -7.86 -10.67 9.03
C LYS A 65 -6.53 -11.41 9.23
N LYS A 66 -5.67 -11.43 8.21
CA LYS A 66 -4.35 -12.09 8.27
C LYS A 66 -3.34 -11.30 9.12
N GLN A 67 -3.52 -9.99 9.29
CA GLN A 67 -2.61 -9.19 10.10
C GLN A 67 -2.64 -9.59 11.58
N ARG A 68 -1.45 -9.66 12.20
CA ARG A 68 -1.27 -10.00 13.62
C ARG A 68 -2.11 -9.10 14.54
N SER A 69 -2.28 -7.83 14.19
CA SER A 69 -3.08 -6.84 14.93
C SER A 69 -4.57 -7.21 15.03
N PHE A 70 -5.09 -7.94 14.04
CA PHE A 70 -6.50 -8.35 13.95
C PHE A 70 -6.76 -9.78 14.42
N ARG A 71 -5.71 -10.61 14.51
CA ARG A 71 -5.81 -12.00 15.03
C ARG A 71 -5.98 -12.08 16.55
N LYS A 72 -5.82 -10.98 17.28
CA LYS A 72 -5.99 -10.96 18.75
C LYS A 72 -7.47 -11.09 19.11
N LYS A 73 -7.78 -11.79 20.21
CA LYS A 73 -9.13 -11.89 20.83
C LYS A 73 -9.79 -10.52 21.14
N LYS A 74 -9.05 -9.42 20.99
CA LYS A 74 -9.50 -8.05 21.24
C LYS A 74 -10.01 -7.33 19.98
N VAL A 75 -10.14 -7.99 18.84
CA VAL A 75 -10.74 -7.39 17.64
C VAL A 75 -12.02 -8.14 17.28
N LYS A 76 -13.13 -7.41 17.22
CA LYS A 76 -14.46 -7.96 16.90
C LYS A 76 -14.90 -7.48 15.52
N TRP A 77 -15.04 -8.42 14.60
CA TRP A 77 -15.64 -8.21 13.28
C TRP A 77 -17.15 -8.30 13.42
N LEU A 78 -17.88 -7.26 13.04
CA LEU A 78 -19.34 -7.32 12.97
C LEU A 78 -19.77 -8.04 11.68
N LYS A 79 -21.03 -8.43 11.59
CA LYS A 79 -21.57 -9.02 10.35
C LYS A 79 -21.51 -7.98 9.22
N PRO A 80 -21.06 -8.36 8.01
CA PRO A 80 -21.24 -7.51 6.83
C PRO A 80 -22.73 -7.23 6.60
N VAL A 81 -23.04 -6.02 6.16
CA VAL A 81 -24.39 -5.59 5.81
C VAL A 81 -24.35 -4.95 4.42
N THR A 82 -25.37 -5.24 3.61
CA THR A 82 -25.56 -4.62 2.30
C THR A 82 -26.85 -3.81 2.33
N LEU A 83 -26.76 -2.50 2.11
CA LEU A 83 -27.92 -1.61 2.09
C LEU A 83 -27.73 -0.55 1.00
N MET A 84 -28.77 -0.31 0.20
CA MET A 84 -28.80 0.77 -0.82
C MET A 84 -27.56 0.82 -1.73
N GLY A 85 -27.07 -0.35 -2.18
CA GLY A 85 -25.89 -0.42 -3.06
C GLY A 85 -24.54 -0.20 -2.36
N VAL A 86 -24.51 -0.22 -1.02
CA VAL A 86 -23.29 -0.17 -0.22
C VAL A 86 -23.13 -1.48 0.55
N LYS A 87 -22.03 -2.20 0.31
CA LYS A 87 -21.58 -3.34 1.13
C LYS A 87 -20.63 -2.79 2.20
N TYR A 88 -20.92 -2.99 3.48
CA TYR A 88 -20.07 -2.47 4.56
C TYR A 88 -19.86 -3.47 5.69
N ILE A 89 -18.75 -3.32 6.41
CA ILE A 89 -18.46 -3.99 7.66
C ILE A 89 -17.80 -3.03 8.63
N HIS A 90 -18.13 -3.17 9.90
CA HIS A 90 -17.47 -2.46 10.98
C HIS A 90 -16.63 -3.44 11.82
N VAL A 91 -15.42 -3.00 12.17
CA VAL A 91 -14.49 -3.74 13.01
C VAL A 91 -14.22 -2.94 14.28
N ARG A 92 -14.46 -3.55 15.44
CA ARG A 92 -14.21 -2.94 16.75
C ARG A 92 -12.88 -3.40 17.31
N ASN A 93 -12.08 -2.46 17.81
CA ASN A 93 -10.94 -2.78 18.64
C ASN A 93 -11.32 -2.62 20.12
N LEU A 94 -11.39 -3.76 20.80
CA LEU A 94 -11.69 -3.86 22.23
C LEU A 94 -10.45 -3.60 23.10
N ASP A 95 -9.25 -3.50 22.51
CA ASP A 95 -8.04 -3.15 23.25
C ASP A 95 -8.02 -1.65 23.58
N ARG A 96 -8.29 -1.32 24.85
CA ARG A 96 -8.27 0.06 25.38
C ARG A 96 -6.89 0.71 25.27
N LYS A 97 -5.80 -0.07 25.18
CA LYS A 97 -4.43 0.45 25.02
C LYS A 97 -4.08 0.79 23.57
N SER A 98 -4.89 0.37 22.60
CA SER A 98 -4.65 0.65 21.18
C SER A 98 -4.95 2.10 20.82
N LYS A 99 -4.17 2.67 19.90
CA LYS A 99 -4.39 4.04 19.38
C LYS A 99 -5.58 4.14 18.42
N TRP A 100 -6.18 3.03 18.01
CA TRP A 100 -7.40 2.99 17.21
C TRP A 100 -8.55 2.31 17.96
N SER A 101 -9.77 2.78 17.68
CA SER A 101 -11.02 2.33 18.32
C SER A 101 -11.82 1.39 17.45
N GLY A 102 -11.79 1.59 16.13
CA GLY A 102 -12.43 0.73 15.17
C GLY A 102 -12.04 1.07 13.73
N MET A 103 -12.60 0.32 12.79
CA MET A 103 -12.45 0.57 11.37
C MET A 103 -13.75 0.28 10.63
N ASN A 104 -14.12 1.16 9.70
CA ASN A 104 -15.19 0.90 8.75
C ASN A 104 -14.56 0.50 7.42
N ILE A 105 -15.01 -0.58 6.80
CA ILE A 105 -14.68 -0.94 5.42
C ILE A 105 -15.99 -0.95 4.64
N TYR A 106 -16.03 -0.30 3.48
CA TYR A 106 -17.21 -0.22 2.65
C TYR A 106 -16.88 -0.15 1.17
N GLU A 107 -17.78 -0.69 0.35
CA GLU A 107 -17.74 -0.70 -1.10
C GLU A 107 -19.07 -0.15 -1.61
N LEU A 108 -19.01 0.89 -2.45
CA LEU A 108 -20.17 1.34 -3.20
C LEU A 108 -20.20 0.58 -4.52
N LYS A 109 -21.39 0.21 -5.02
CA LYS A 109 -21.57 -0.52 -6.28
C LYS A 109 -20.75 0.13 -7.42
N GLY A 110 -19.85 -0.65 -8.02
CA GLY A 110 -18.99 -0.21 -9.13
C GLY A 110 -17.89 0.79 -8.75
N ARG A 111 -17.60 1.00 -7.46
CA ARG A 111 -16.55 1.90 -6.97
C ARG A 111 -15.48 1.13 -6.20
N LYS A 112 -14.33 1.79 -6.03
CA LYS A 112 -13.22 1.28 -5.19
C LYS A 112 -13.66 1.12 -3.74
N VAL A 113 -13.16 0.07 -3.09
CA VAL A 113 -13.33 -0.13 -1.65
C VAL A 113 -12.69 1.03 -0.89
N ARG A 114 -13.37 1.51 0.14
CA ARG A 114 -12.89 2.54 1.04
C ARG A 114 -12.86 2.01 2.46
N PHE A 115 -11.93 2.49 3.26
CA PHE A 115 -11.92 2.19 4.68
C PHE A 115 -11.49 3.40 5.50
N TYR A 116 -12.04 3.51 6.70
CA TYR A 116 -11.78 4.58 7.64
C TYR A 116 -11.31 3.97 8.96
N VAL A 117 -10.09 4.32 9.39
CA VAL A 117 -9.54 3.91 10.68
C VAL A 117 -9.85 5.01 11.70
N MET A 118 -10.61 4.65 12.72
CA MET A 118 -11.04 5.58 13.76
C MET A 118 -9.95 5.70 14.83
N PRO A 119 -9.45 6.91 15.14
CA PRO A 119 -8.56 7.10 16.27
C PRO A 119 -9.28 6.76 17.58
N ARG A 120 -8.51 6.34 18.59
CA ARG A 120 -9.01 6.27 19.96
C ARG A 120 -8.74 7.62 20.62
N HIS A 121 -9.82 8.33 20.91
CA HIS A 121 -9.74 9.47 21.82
C HIS A 121 -9.47 8.93 23.23
N LYS A 122 -8.43 9.46 23.90
CA LYS A 122 -8.31 9.26 25.35
C LYS A 122 -9.56 9.89 25.95
N LYS A 123 -10.37 9.13 26.70
CA LYS A 123 -11.35 9.78 27.59
C LYS A 123 -10.50 10.68 28.50
N GLY A 124 -10.84 11.97 28.55
CA GLY A 124 -10.29 12.85 29.59
C GLY A 124 -10.49 12.12 30.92
N SER A 125 -9.38 11.91 31.62
CA SER A 125 -9.37 11.42 33.00
C SER A 125 -10.10 12.40 33.89
#